data_AF-A0A0R3PC95-F1
#
_entry.id   AF-A0A0R3PC95-F1
#
_cell.length_a   1.000
_cell.length_b   1.000
_cell.length_c   1.000
_cell.angle_alpha   90.00
_cell.angle_beta   90.00
_cell.angle_gamma   90.00
#
_symmetry.space_group_name_H-M   'P 1'
#
loop_
_entity.id
_entity.type
_entity.pdbx_description
1 polymer ?
#
loop_
_entity_poly.entity_id
_entity_poly.type
_entity_poly.pdbx_seq_one_letter_code
_entity_poly.pdbx_strand_id
1 'polypeptide(L)'
;MRHVFDFIKHRLEMANDECDFGMGLELGYWLFLANHDSLDKLAYRILSTAYTLLKRDEYKRILDLQMSPGVRRRKELKATPKNN
;
A
#
# COMPACT_ATOMS: atom_id res chain seq x y z
N MET A 1 10.30 13.57 8.33
CA MET A 1 9.20 12.75 7.77
C MET A 1 9.03 12.95 6.25
N ARG A 2 8.76 14.16 5.74
CA ARG A 2 8.54 14.41 4.29
C ARG A 2 9.71 13.96 3.40
N HIS A 3 10.93 14.37 3.75
CA HIS A 3 12.15 13.97 3.04
C HIS A 3 12.36 12.45 2.92
N VAL A 4 11.94 11.66 3.92
CA VAL A 4 12.08 10.20 3.88
C VAL A 4 11.09 9.59 2.88
N PHE A 5 9.85 10.08 2.85
CA PHE A 5 8.85 9.65 1.87
C PHE A 5 9.23 10.04 0.44
N ASP A 6 9.77 11.25 0.25
CA ASP A 6 10.21 11.71 -1.05
C ASP A 6 11.39 10.86 -1.58
N PHE A 7 12.33 10.53 -0.68
CA PHE A 7 13.45 9.64 -1.00
C PHE A 7 12.98 8.23 -1.38
N ILE A 8 12.06 7.64 -0.62
CA ILE A 8 11.50 6.30 -0.93
C ILE A 8 10.75 6.34 -2.26
N LYS A 9 9.95 7.38 -2.52
CA LYS A 9 9.20 7.55 -3.77
C LYS A 9 10.14 7.58 -4.97
N HIS A 10 11.23 8.34 -4.88
CA HIS A 10 12.21 8.45 -5.95
C HIS A 10 12.90 7.12 -6.23
N ARG A 11 13.25 6.34 -5.20
CA ARG A 11 13.84 5.00 -5.38
C ARG A 11 12.89 4.02 -6.05
N LEU A 12 11.61 4.06 -5.69
CA LEU A 12 10.59 3.22 -6.35
C LEU A 12 10.41 3.58 -7.82
N GLU A 13 10.47 4.87 -8.16
CA GLU A 13 10.38 5.32 -9.55
C GLU A 13 11.58 4.80 -10.37
N MET A 14 12.80 4.93 -9.85
CA MET A 14 14.00 4.36 -10.48
C MET A 14 13.88 2.84 -10.64
N ALA A 15 13.45 2.11 -9.61
CA ALA A 15 13.27 0.66 -9.68
C ALA A 15 12.20 0.26 -10.72
N ASN A 16 11.09 0.99 -10.79
CA ASN A 16 10.08 0.75 -11.83
C ASN A 16 10.64 1.01 -13.24
N ASP A 17 11.44 2.07 -13.42
CA ASP A 17 12.08 2.38 -14.71
C ASP A 17 13.09 1.29 -15.11
N GLU A 18 13.75 0.65 -14.14
CA GLU A 18 14.64 -0.51 -14.32
C GLU A 18 13.90 -1.86 -14.40
N CYS A 19 12.57 -1.83 -14.50
CA CYS A 19 11.70 -3.01 -14.52
C CYS A 19 11.73 -3.89 -13.26
N ASP A 20 12.31 -3.40 -12.15
CA ASP A 20 12.20 -4.02 -10.82
C ASP A 20 10.90 -3.59 -10.12
N PHE A 21 9.78 -4.12 -10.62
CA PHE A 21 8.47 -3.89 -10.03
C PHE A 21 8.29 -4.62 -8.68
N GLY A 22 9.21 -5.52 -8.33
CA GLY A 22 9.21 -6.29 -7.08
C GLY A 22 9.39 -5.38 -5.86
N MET A 23 10.28 -4.38 -5.97
CA MET A 23 10.53 -3.42 -4.89
C MET A 23 9.26 -2.69 -4.45
N GLY A 24 8.44 -2.23 -5.40
CA GLY A 24 7.16 -1.59 -5.11
C GLY A 24 6.18 -2.55 -4.46
N LEU A 25 6.10 -3.78 -4.96
CA LEU A 25 5.22 -4.80 -4.41
C LEU A 25 5.54 -5.10 -2.93
N GLU A 26 6.81 -5.36 -2.61
CA GLU A 26 7.26 -5.69 -1.24
C GLU A 26 6.99 -4.54 -0.26
N LEU A 27 7.38 -3.32 -0.61
CA LEU A 27 7.13 -2.15 0.23
C LEU A 27 5.63 -1.91 0.42
N GLY A 28 4.84 -2.03 -0.65
CA GLY A 28 3.39 -1.91 -0.58
C GLY A 28 2.77 -2.89 0.43
N TYR A 29 3.27 -4.13 0.46
CA TYR A 29 2.85 -5.14 1.43
C TYR A 29 3.31 -4.84 2.86
N TRP A 30 4.53 -4.32 3.06
CA TRP A 30 4.97 -3.92 4.40
C TRP A 30 4.10 -2.79 4.96
N LEU A 31 3.79 -1.79 4.13
CA LEU A 31 2.88 -0.69 4.51
C LEU A 31 1.46 -1.20 4.76
N PHE A 32 0.99 -2.15 3.96
CA PHE A 32 -0.28 -2.84 4.18
C PHE A 32 -0.29 -3.54 5.55
N LEU A 33 0.71 -4.36 5.84
CA LEU A 33 0.79 -5.14 7.09
C LEU A 33 0.98 -4.27 8.33
N ALA A 34 1.61 -3.09 8.19
CA ALA A 34 1.74 -2.13 9.28
C ALA A 34 0.38 -1.60 9.81
N ASN A 35 -0.70 -1.72 9.02
CA ASN A 35 -2.08 -1.46 9.44
C ASN A 35 -2.32 -0.07 10.10
N HIS A 36 -1.65 0.95 9.58
CA HIS A 36 -1.85 2.34 9.97
C HIS A 36 -2.67 3.10 8.92
N ASP A 37 -3.74 3.77 9.37
CA ASP A 37 -4.67 4.48 8.49
C ASP A 37 -4.01 5.56 7.62
N SER A 38 -2.96 6.20 8.14
CA SER A 38 -2.19 7.22 7.43
C SER A 38 -1.39 6.63 6.26
N LEU A 39 -1.11 5.32 6.28
CA LEU A 39 -0.32 4.61 5.27
C LEU A 39 -1.20 3.92 4.22
N ASP A 40 -2.47 3.65 4.50
CA ASP A 40 -3.36 2.89 3.61
C ASP A 40 -3.45 3.49 2.20
N LYS A 41 -3.56 4.82 2.09
CA LYS A 41 -3.57 5.51 0.78
C LYS A 41 -2.27 5.31 0.00
N LEU A 42 -1.13 5.32 0.70
CA LEU A 42 0.18 5.13 0.10
C LEU A 42 0.38 3.67 -0.32
N ALA A 43 0.03 2.73 0.56
CA ALA A 43 0.08 1.29 0.31
C ALA A 43 -0.78 0.91 -0.90
N TYR A 44 -2.01 1.41 -0.97
CA TYR A 44 -2.92 1.20 -2.10
C TYR A 44 -2.31 1.69 -3.42
N ARG A 45 -1.79 2.92 -3.45
CA ARG A 45 -1.17 3.48 -4.67
C ARG A 45 0.00 2.63 -5.15
N ILE A 46 0.91 2.27 -4.23
CA ILE A 46 2.11 1.49 -4.56
C ILE A 46 1.73 0.10 -5.07
N LEU A 47 0.86 -0.62 -4.35
CA LEU A 47 0.42 -1.96 -4.74
C LEU A 47 -0.36 -1.95 -6.07
N SER A 48 -1.23 -0.96 -6.29
CA SER A 48 -2.00 -0.84 -7.53
C SER A 48 -1.09 -0.62 -8.74
N THR A 49 -0.07 0.23 -8.61
CA THR A 49 0.96 0.42 -9.64
C THR A 49 1.75 -0.86 -9.88
N ALA A 50 2.25 -1.51 -8.82
CA ALA A 50 3.03 -2.74 -8.94
C ALA A 50 2.24 -3.88 -9.62
N TYR A 51 0.98 -4.09 -9.25
CA TYR A 51 0.14 -5.09 -9.89
C TYR A 51 -0.15 -4.79 -11.36
N THR A 52 -0.34 -3.51 -11.71
CA THR A 52 -0.54 -3.10 -13.10
C THR A 52 0.73 -3.39 -13.93
N LEU A 53 1.91 -3.04 -13.43
CA LEU A 53 3.19 -3.25 -14.12
C LEU A 53 3.55 -4.74 -14.25
N LEU A 54 3.21 -5.54 -13.24
CA LEU A 54 3.38 -7.00 -13.25
C LEU A 54 2.30 -7.74 -14.07
N LYS A 55 1.32 -7.03 -14.66
CA LYS A 55 0.18 -7.61 -15.38
C LYS A 55 -0.63 -8.61 -14.52
N ARG A 56 -0.86 -8.26 -13.26
CA ARG A 56 -1.61 -9.07 -12.26
C ARG A 56 -2.93 -8.40 -11.90
N ASP A 57 -3.79 -8.20 -12.90
CA ASP A 57 -5.02 -7.40 -12.76
C ASP A 57 -6.04 -7.99 -11.78
N GLU A 58 -6.09 -9.31 -11.63
CA GLU A 58 -6.98 -9.97 -10.65
C GLU A 58 -6.62 -9.59 -9.21
N TYR A 59 -5.33 -9.46 -8.90
CA TYR A 59 -4.88 -9.05 -7.57
C TYR A 59 -5.11 -7.56 -7.34
N LYS A 60 -4.97 -6.74 -8.37
CA LYS A 60 -5.38 -5.34 -8.33
C LYS A 60 -6.87 -5.22 -8.04
N ARG A 61 -7.73 -6.04 -8.66
CA ARG A 61 -9.17 -6.04 -8.39
C ARG A 61 -9.49 -6.40 -6.94
N ILE A 62 -8.81 -7.39 -6.37
CA ILE A 62 -8.95 -7.75 -4.94
C ILE A 62 -8.48 -6.58 -4.06
N LEU A 63 -7.35 -5.96 -4.40
CA LEU A 63 -6.82 -4.80 -3.69
C LEU A 63 -7.83 -3.63 -3.69
N ASP A 64 -8.41 -3.32 -4.84
CA ASP A 64 -9.40 -2.25 -5.00
C ASP A 64 -10.64 -2.52 -4.13
N LEU A 65 -11.11 -3.77 -4.05
CA LEU A 65 -12.22 -4.15 -3.18
C LEU A 65 -11.88 -4.03 -1.68
N GLN A 66 -10.61 -4.15 -1.28
CA GLN A 66 -10.20 -4.11 0.13
C GLN A 66 -9.68 -2.74 0.61
N MET A 67 -9.17 -1.91 -0.30
CA MET A 67 -8.40 -0.71 0.03
C MET A 67 -8.71 0.50 -0.82
N SER A 68 -9.69 0.42 -1.74
CA SER A 68 -10.12 1.61 -2.47
C SER A 68 -10.46 2.74 -1.49
N PRO A 69 -10.22 4.01 -1.88
CA PRO A 69 -10.47 5.15 -0.99
C PRO A 69 -11.87 5.11 -0.36
N GLY A 70 -11.94 5.00 0.97
CA GLY A 70 -13.20 4.89 1.71
C GLY A 70 -13.53 3.49 2.21
N VAL A 71 -12.92 2.44 1.63
CA VAL A 71 -12.97 1.08 2.14
C VAL A 71 -11.86 0.92 3.18
N ARG A 72 -12.22 0.99 4.46
CA ARG A 72 -11.28 0.69 5.56
C ARG A 72 -11.34 -0.79 5.88
N ARG A 73 -10.19 -1.44 5.90
CA ARG A 73 -10.02 -2.80 6.43
C ARG A 73 -10.65 -2.86 7.83
N ARG A 74 -11.44 -3.91 8.06
CA ARG A 74 -12.28 -4.21 9.23
C ARG A 74 -11.95 -3.35 10.47
N LYS A 75 -12.80 -2.38 10.81
CA LYS A 75 -12.64 -1.48 11.99
C LYS A 75 -12.59 -2.20 13.34
N GLU A 76 -12.96 -3.48 13.36
CA GLU A 76 -13.36 -4.23 14.55
C GLU A 76 -12.20 -4.57 15.50
N LEU A 77 -10.95 -4.60 15.04
CA LEU A 77 -9.80 -4.92 15.92
C LEU A 77 -9.34 -3.75 16.81
N LYS A 78 -9.83 -2.51 16.57
CA LYS A 78 -9.49 -1.33 17.40
C LYS A 78 -10.55 -0.98 18.45
N ALA A 79 -11.54 -1.84 18.68
CA ALA A 79 -12.40 -1.73 19.84
C ALA A 79 -11.64 -2.22 21.09
N THR A 80 -10.64 -1.47 21.53
CA THR A 80 -10.15 -1.59 22.91
C THR A 80 -11.34 -1.22 23.80
N PRO A 81 -11.82 -2.08 24.70
CA PRO A 81 -12.84 -1.67 25.65
C PRO A 81 -12.25 -0.50 26.45
N LYS A 82 -12.88 0.68 26.34
CA LYS A 82 -12.70 1.73 27.34
C LYS A 82 -13.30 1.15 28.62
N ASN A 83 -12.47 0.56 29.48
CA ASN A 83 -12.84 0.31 30.86
C ASN A 83 -13.13 1.68 31.48
N ASN A 84 -14.40 1.89 31.84
CA ASN A 84 -14.85 2.93 32.75
C ASN A 84 -14.45 2.57 34.19
#